data_AF-A0A831JPL4-F1
#
_entry.id   AF-A0A831JPL4-F1
#
_cell.length_a   1.000
_cell.length_b   1.000
_cell.length_c   1.000
_cell.angle_alpha   90.00
_cell.angle_beta   90.00
_cell.angle_gamma   90.00
#
_symmetry.space_group_name_H-M   'P 1'
#
loop_
_entity.id
_entity.type
_entity.pdbx_description
1 polymer ?
#
loop_
_entity_poly.entity_id
_entity_poly.type
_entity_poly.pdbx_seq_one_letter_code
_entity_poly.pdbx_strand_id
1 'polypeptide(L)'
;MKQFLSLVAVCIFSLSAWAQETVAVNTGDLISPEVKNQTVTFRLLAPEAREVWVETDFFEKSRQQTPLGEVEMAGRQRMEKGENGVWSYTVALPAPELHTYCFYVDGVRMLDPSNVYMLRDIATYMNYFLVDGALSENYFVREVPHGTVAKVWYPSPSLGMERRRMMVYTPAGYEEGTKRYPVLYLLHGAGGDENAWSELGRAVQILDNLIAQGKAEPMIVVMPNGNGAQQAVPGEYPNSMYKPSFMNPKTMEGSYEKAFPDIMNFVESHYRTINDKAHRAIAGLSMGGFHSLYISANYPDKFDYVGLFSAAINRESKGENTYIYKNLEEKLATQFAAAPKLYFIAIGNADFLYQDNVEFRQLLDRHGYKYEYAETDGGHEWRNWRKYLNNWLPKLFK
;
A
#
# COMPACT_ATOMS: atom_id res chain seq x y z
N MET A 1 -59.29 39.76 -36.08
CA MET A 1 -57.81 39.67 -36.16
C MET A 1 -57.22 40.41 -34.96
N LYS A 2 -56.73 39.68 -33.96
CA LYS A 2 -55.93 40.09 -32.79
C LYS A 2 -56.43 39.34 -31.56
N GLN A 3 -55.79 38.22 -31.26
CA GLN A 3 -55.55 37.63 -29.92
C GLN A 3 -54.96 36.22 -30.06
N PHE A 4 -54.02 36.06 -30.99
CA PHE A 4 -53.18 34.86 -31.13
C PHE A 4 -51.72 35.32 -31.04
N LEU A 5 -51.31 35.81 -29.87
CA LEU A 5 -49.93 36.27 -29.62
C LEU A 5 -49.62 36.37 -28.12
N SER A 6 -50.12 35.41 -27.33
CA SER A 6 -49.82 35.35 -25.89
C SER A 6 -49.14 34.05 -25.45
N LEU A 7 -48.62 33.25 -26.39
CA LEU A 7 -48.04 31.93 -26.08
C LEU A 7 -46.71 31.62 -26.79
N VAL A 8 -45.95 32.65 -27.18
CA VAL A 8 -44.60 32.47 -27.77
C VAL A 8 -43.51 33.22 -27.00
N ALA A 9 -43.84 34.01 -25.98
CA ALA A 9 -42.86 34.82 -25.24
C ALA A 9 -42.34 34.19 -23.93
N VAL A 10 -42.60 32.90 -23.66
CA VAL A 10 -42.13 32.22 -22.42
C VAL A 10 -41.15 31.07 -22.70
N CYS A 11 -40.84 30.73 -23.95
CA CYS A 11 -40.02 29.55 -24.28
C CYS A 11 -38.63 29.83 -24.89
N ILE A 12 -38.06 31.04 -24.76
CA ILE A 12 -36.71 31.32 -25.33
C ILE A 12 -35.74 31.96 -24.32
N PHE A 13 -35.87 31.63 -23.04
CA PHE A 13 -34.79 31.86 -22.06
C PHE A 13 -34.74 30.71 -21.04
N SER A 14 -34.73 29.46 -21.52
CA SER A 14 -34.01 28.43 -20.77
C SER A 14 -32.52 28.67 -21.01
N LEU A 15 -31.95 29.62 -20.26
CA LEU A 15 -30.53 29.62 -19.98
C LEU A 15 -30.21 28.23 -19.41
N SER A 16 -29.64 27.38 -20.24
CA SER A 16 -28.90 26.21 -19.77
C SER A 16 -27.78 26.76 -18.91
N ALA A 17 -28.04 26.88 -17.61
CA ALA A 17 -26.99 27.09 -16.63
C ALA A 17 -26.18 25.79 -16.63
N TRP A 18 -25.08 25.77 -17.38
CA TRP A 18 -24.03 24.79 -17.20
C TRP A 18 -23.34 25.12 -15.89
N ALA A 19 -23.99 24.79 -14.77
CA ALA A 19 -23.33 24.74 -13.48
C ALA A 19 -22.54 23.44 -13.43
N GLN A 20 -21.39 23.41 -14.12
CA GLN A 20 -20.38 22.41 -13.82
C GLN A 20 -19.66 22.89 -12.56
N GLU A 21 -19.63 22.06 -11.53
CA GLU A 21 -18.86 22.31 -10.32
C GLU A 21 -17.38 22.49 -10.73
N THR A 22 -16.94 23.73 -10.88
CA THR A 22 -15.57 24.06 -11.23
C THR A 22 -14.84 24.27 -9.92
N VAL A 23 -14.29 23.19 -9.35
CA VAL A 23 -13.54 23.24 -8.08
C VAL A 23 -12.08 23.67 -8.29
N ALA A 24 -11.63 23.87 -9.53
CA ALA A 24 -10.21 24.13 -9.80
C ALA A 24 -9.84 25.60 -9.71
N VAL A 25 -8.86 25.92 -8.85
CA VAL A 25 -7.92 27.01 -9.10
C VAL A 25 -7.26 26.70 -10.44
N ASN A 26 -7.54 27.49 -11.48
CA ASN A 26 -6.92 27.32 -12.80
C ASN A 26 -5.42 27.62 -12.67
N THR A 27 -4.58 26.58 -12.59
CA THR A 27 -3.11 26.70 -12.60
C THR A 27 -2.55 26.95 -14.01
N GLY A 28 -3.41 27.06 -15.03
CA GLY A 28 -3.03 27.20 -16.43
C GLY A 28 -2.29 25.96 -16.96
N ASP A 29 -1.39 26.17 -17.93
CA ASP A 29 -0.53 25.12 -18.50
C ASP A 29 0.70 24.81 -17.62
N LEU A 30 0.63 25.07 -16.32
CA LEU A 30 1.76 24.83 -15.41
C LEU A 30 1.97 23.32 -15.21
N ILE A 31 3.11 22.81 -15.68
CA ILE A 31 3.50 21.41 -15.48
C ILE A 31 4.35 21.30 -14.21
N SER A 32 3.85 20.53 -13.24
CA SER A 32 4.58 20.14 -12.03
C SER A 32 4.12 18.74 -11.56
N PRO A 33 5.04 17.84 -11.21
CA PRO A 33 6.46 17.93 -11.45
C PRO A 33 6.75 17.64 -12.94
N GLU A 34 7.75 18.31 -13.53
CA GLU A 34 8.21 18.00 -14.88
C GLU A 34 9.45 17.10 -14.80
N VAL A 35 9.32 15.85 -15.21
CA VAL A 35 10.43 14.89 -15.32
C VAL A 35 10.99 14.95 -16.74
N LYS A 36 12.17 15.55 -16.90
CA LYS A 36 12.80 15.77 -18.23
C LYS A 36 14.31 15.91 -18.12
N ASN A 37 15.04 15.45 -19.14
CA ASN A 37 16.49 15.65 -19.28
C ASN A 37 17.31 15.28 -18.02
N GLN A 38 17.02 14.12 -17.40
CA GLN A 38 17.67 13.67 -16.16
C GLN A 38 17.51 14.65 -14.97
N THR A 39 16.43 15.42 -14.97
CA THR A 39 16.05 16.29 -13.86
C THR A 39 14.56 16.14 -13.57
N VAL A 40 14.18 16.54 -12.36
CA VAL A 40 12.79 16.82 -12.01
C VAL A 40 12.68 18.27 -11.58
N THR A 41 11.75 18.99 -12.19
CA THR A 41 11.43 20.39 -11.84
C THR A 41 10.07 20.47 -11.19
N PHE A 42 10.03 20.94 -9.95
CA PHE A 42 8.80 21.22 -9.22
C PHE A 42 8.41 22.69 -9.43
N ARG A 43 7.12 22.97 -9.64
CA ARG A 43 6.62 24.34 -9.84
C ARG A 43 5.32 24.59 -9.09
N LEU A 44 5.18 25.78 -8.53
CA LEU A 44 3.96 26.21 -7.85
C LEU A 44 3.68 27.69 -8.12
N LEU A 45 2.51 28.01 -8.67
CA LEU A 45 2.05 29.41 -8.79
C LEU A 45 1.57 29.91 -7.42
N ALA A 46 2.34 30.79 -6.79
CA ALA A 46 2.01 31.38 -5.50
C ALA A 46 2.58 32.81 -5.39
N PRO A 47 1.99 33.80 -6.11
CA PRO A 47 2.53 35.15 -6.24
C PRO A 47 2.59 35.92 -4.91
N GLU A 48 1.75 35.58 -3.94
CA GLU A 48 1.73 36.25 -2.62
C GLU A 48 2.53 35.51 -1.54
N ALA A 49 2.99 34.29 -1.82
CA ALA A 49 3.80 33.55 -0.86
C ALA A 49 5.12 34.27 -0.57
N ARG A 50 5.62 34.15 0.67
CA ARG A 50 6.91 34.68 1.11
C ARG A 50 8.00 33.62 1.01
N GLU A 51 7.63 32.37 1.25
CA GLU A 51 8.49 31.21 1.06
C GLU A 51 7.70 30.00 0.57
N VAL A 52 8.33 29.24 -0.33
CA VAL A 52 7.85 27.94 -0.75
C VAL A 52 9.00 26.95 -0.63
N TRP A 53 8.72 25.79 -0.05
CA TRP A 53 9.65 24.68 0.07
C TRP A 53 9.03 23.44 -0.59
N VAL A 54 9.87 22.63 -1.22
CA VAL A 54 9.51 21.29 -1.68
C VAL A 54 10.13 20.25 -0.74
N GLU A 55 9.30 19.30 -0.29
CA GLU A 55 9.70 18.13 0.50
C GLU A 55 9.59 16.89 -0.39
N THR A 56 10.61 16.04 -0.42
CA THR A 56 10.60 14.78 -1.20
C THR A 56 11.10 13.61 -0.35
N ASP A 57 10.78 12.38 -0.77
CA ASP A 57 11.27 11.16 -0.13
C ASP A 57 12.76 10.87 -0.36
N PHE A 58 13.36 11.48 -1.38
CA PHE A 58 14.76 11.26 -1.78
C PHE A 58 15.72 12.37 -1.34
N PHE A 59 15.23 13.45 -0.71
CA PHE A 59 16.10 14.43 -0.07
C PHE A 59 16.67 13.88 1.24
N GLU A 60 17.90 14.30 1.55
CA GLU A 60 18.56 13.92 2.80
C GLU A 60 17.69 14.31 4.00
N LYS A 61 17.40 13.30 4.82
CA LYS A 61 16.64 13.48 6.05
C LYS A 61 17.49 14.21 7.07
N SER A 62 16.86 15.07 7.86
CA SER A 62 17.51 15.80 8.95
C SER A 62 16.92 15.37 10.28
N ARG A 63 17.74 15.26 11.33
CA ARG A 63 17.25 15.02 12.68
C ARG A 63 16.96 16.35 13.35
N GLN A 64 15.74 16.51 13.86
CA GLN A 64 15.33 17.71 14.58
C GLN A 64 14.85 17.35 15.98
N GLN A 65 15.27 18.15 16.96
CA GLN A 65 14.76 18.05 18.31
C GLN A 65 13.36 18.68 18.38
N THR A 66 12.36 17.88 18.73
CA THR A 66 10.98 18.33 18.96
C THR A 66 10.61 18.17 20.44
N PRO A 67 9.51 18.79 20.92
CA PRO A 67 8.99 18.53 22.27
C PRO A 67 8.62 17.05 22.54
N LEU A 68 8.50 16.23 21.48
CA LEU A 68 8.18 14.80 21.55
C LEU A 68 9.42 13.90 21.42
N GLY A 69 10.63 14.48 21.33
CA GLY A 69 11.89 13.77 21.13
C GLY A 69 12.62 14.16 19.84
N GLU A 70 13.75 13.49 19.58
CA GLU A 70 14.46 13.61 18.31
C GLU A 70 13.66 12.89 17.21
N VAL A 71 13.25 13.64 16.18
CA VAL A 71 12.46 13.11 15.06
C VAL A 71 13.24 13.30 13.78
N GLU A 72 13.32 12.24 12.98
CA GLU A 72 13.84 12.30 11.63
C GLU A 72 12.79 12.95 10.72
N MET A 73 13.13 14.08 10.13
CA MET A 73 12.27 14.85 9.25
C MET A 73 12.75 14.70 7.81
N ALA A 74 11.79 14.57 6.89
CA ALA A 74 12.07 14.57 5.46
C ALA A 74 12.82 15.84 5.05
N GLY A 75 13.76 15.69 4.12
CA GLY A 75 14.54 16.81 3.60
C GLY A 75 13.64 17.79 2.86
N ARG A 76 13.94 19.09 2.99
CA ARG A 76 13.23 20.16 2.29
C ARG A 76 14.21 21.07 1.57
N GLN A 77 13.80 21.55 0.40
CA GLN A 77 14.57 22.49 -0.39
C GLN A 77 13.74 23.74 -0.66
N ARG A 78 14.34 24.91 -0.45
CA ARG A 78 13.68 26.19 -0.72
C ARG A 78 13.55 26.37 -2.23
N MET A 79 12.36 26.74 -2.68
CA MET A 79 12.10 27.06 -4.08
C MET A 79 12.44 28.52 -4.36
N GLU A 80 12.74 28.84 -5.61
CA GLU A 80 13.03 30.20 -6.07
C GLU A 80 11.81 30.80 -6.77
N LYS A 81 11.45 32.04 -6.41
CA LYS A 81 10.31 32.76 -6.99
C LYS A 81 10.76 33.50 -8.25
N GLY A 82 10.16 33.16 -9.40
CA GLY A 82 10.31 33.92 -10.64
C GLY A 82 9.45 35.19 -10.67
N GLU A 83 9.73 36.07 -11.64
CA GLU A 83 9.01 37.35 -11.83
C GLU A 83 7.51 37.17 -12.10
N ASN A 84 7.12 36.01 -12.64
CA ASN A 84 5.73 35.63 -12.92
C ASN A 84 4.99 35.06 -11.70
N GLY A 85 5.59 35.08 -10.51
CA GLY A 85 5.00 34.52 -9.28
C GLY A 85 5.03 32.99 -9.18
N VAL A 86 5.68 32.31 -10.13
CA VAL A 86 5.90 30.86 -10.08
C VAL A 86 7.15 30.58 -9.28
N TRP A 87 7.00 29.73 -8.26
CA TRP A 87 8.11 29.15 -7.51
C TRP A 87 8.60 27.91 -8.22
N SER A 88 9.92 27.72 -8.31
CA SER A 88 10.50 26.53 -8.92
C SER A 88 11.70 25.98 -8.17
N TYR A 89 11.90 24.68 -8.25
CA TYR A 89 13.11 24.01 -7.80
C TYR A 89 13.40 22.86 -8.76
N THR A 90 14.65 22.79 -9.23
CA THR A 90 15.10 21.72 -10.14
C THR A 90 16.20 20.94 -9.46
N VAL A 91 16.09 19.62 -9.51
CA VAL A 91 17.10 18.70 -8.96
C VAL A 91 17.39 17.60 -9.97
N ALA A 92 18.59 17.03 -9.87
CA ALA A 92 18.94 15.82 -10.61
C ALA A 92 17.90 14.73 -10.35
N LEU A 93 17.59 13.95 -11.39
CA LEU A 93 16.59 12.89 -11.31
C LEU A 93 17.05 11.84 -10.28
N PRO A 94 16.18 11.46 -9.33
CA PRO A 94 16.51 10.41 -8.38
C PRO A 94 16.57 9.04 -9.06
N ALA A 95 17.00 8.02 -8.31
CA ALA A 95 17.06 6.65 -8.80
C ALA A 95 15.68 6.14 -9.26
N PRO A 96 15.59 5.22 -10.24
CA PRO A 96 14.33 4.69 -10.72
C PRO A 96 13.44 4.11 -9.61
N GLU A 97 12.31 4.76 -9.34
CA GLU A 97 11.36 4.43 -8.27
C GLU A 97 10.05 5.25 -8.42
N LEU A 98 9.08 5.00 -7.54
CA LEU A 98 7.99 5.92 -7.23
C LEU A 98 8.44 6.88 -6.13
N HIS A 99 8.49 8.17 -6.45
CA HIS A 99 8.88 9.24 -5.55
C HIS A 99 7.68 10.05 -5.11
N THR A 100 7.65 10.40 -3.83
CA THR A 100 6.58 11.20 -3.24
C THR A 100 7.08 12.58 -2.84
N TYR A 101 6.20 13.57 -2.92
CA TYR A 101 6.53 14.94 -2.56
C TYR A 101 5.30 15.73 -2.10
N CYS A 102 5.56 16.88 -1.47
CA CYS A 102 4.58 17.91 -1.18
C CYS A 102 5.25 19.28 -1.11
N PHE A 103 4.44 20.33 -1.01
CA PHE A 103 4.92 21.70 -0.82
C PHE A 103 4.65 22.17 0.61
N TYR A 104 5.47 23.10 1.08
CA TYR A 104 5.21 23.95 2.23
C TYR A 104 5.18 25.41 1.76
N VAL A 105 4.03 26.06 1.88
CA VAL A 105 3.85 27.47 1.53
C VAL A 105 3.63 28.26 2.81
N ASP A 106 4.56 29.18 3.13
CA ASP A 106 4.54 29.97 4.36
C ASP A 106 4.29 29.11 5.63
N GLY A 107 4.93 27.93 5.68
CA GLY A 107 4.84 26.97 6.77
C GLY A 107 3.67 25.97 6.69
N VAL A 108 2.73 26.13 5.75
CA VAL A 108 1.57 25.24 5.58
C VAL A 108 1.87 24.15 4.55
N ARG A 109 1.76 22.88 4.96
CA ARG A 109 1.88 21.73 4.05
C ARG A 109 0.68 21.70 3.09
N MET A 110 0.94 21.59 1.80
CA MET A 110 -0.07 21.41 0.77
C MET A 110 0.38 20.44 -0.33
N LEU A 111 -0.60 19.92 -1.06
CA LEU A 111 -0.37 19.13 -2.26
C LEU A 111 -0.06 20.06 -3.44
N ASP A 112 0.58 19.50 -4.46
CA ASP A 112 0.76 20.14 -5.76
C ASP A 112 -0.59 20.18 -6.50
N PRO A 113 -1.18 21.38 -6.71
CA PRO A 113 -2.45 21.52 -7.41
C PRO A 113 -2.35 21.19 -8.91
N SER A 114 -1.14 21.09 -9.46
CA SER A 114 -0.90 20.77 -10.87
C SER A 114 -0.64 19.27 -11.09
N ASN A 115 -0.55 18.48 -10.02
CA ASN A 115 -0.34 17.04 -10.09
C ASN A 115 -1.52 16.27 -9.49
N VAL A 116 -2.34 15.66 -10.36
CA VAL A 116 -3.48 14.85 -9.94
C VAL A 116 -3.08 13.48 -9.34
N TYR A 117 -1.82 13.08 -9.49
CA TYR A 117 -1.33 11.80 -8.99
C TYR A 117 -1.02 11.90 -7.50
N MET A 118 -1.87 11.26 -6.69
CA MET A 118 -1.80 11.30 -5.23
C MET A 118 -1.90 9.90 -4.62
N LEU A 119 -1.30 9.75 -3.44
CA LEU A 119 -1.38 8.57 -2.59
C LEU A 119 -1.74 9.00 -1.17
N ARG A 120 -2.45 8.16 -0.44
CA ARG A 120 -2.69 8.34 1.00
C ARG A 120 -1.90 7.30 1.78
N ASP A 121 -1.08 7.78 2.71
CA ASP A 121 -0.47 6.94 3.74
C ASP A 121 -1.07 7.31 5.10
N ILE A 122 -1.85 6.40 5.67
CA ILE A 122 -2.58 6.57 6.93
C ILE A 122 -3.50 7.81 6.87
N ALA A 123 -3.08 8.95 7.40
CA ALA A 123 -3.84 10.19 7.48
C ALA A 123 -3.27 11.30 6.57
N THR A 124 -2.24 11.00 5.77
CA THR A 124 -1.50 11.99 5.01
C THR A 124 -1.57 11.68 3.52
N TYR A 125 -2.04 12.66 2.73
CA TYR A 125 -1.93 12.63 1.29
C TYR A 125 -0.58 13.19 0.83
N MET A 126 -0.05 12.66 -0.25
CA MET A 126 1.15 13.13 -0.93
C MET A 126 0.98 13.02 -2.44
N ASN A 127 1.61 13.91 -3.19
CA ASN A 127 1.72 13.73 -4.63
C ASN A 127 2.84 12.75 -4.93
N TYR A 128 2.80 12.11 -6.09
CA TYR A 128 3.89 11.26 -6.55
C TYR A 128 4.20 11.46 -8.03
N PHE A 129 5.38 11.00 -8.42
CA PHE A 129 5.77 10.79 -9.81
C PHE A 129 6.61 9.51 -9.91
N LEU A 130 6.74 8.98 -11.12
CA LEU A 130 7.50 7.77 -11.39
C LEU A 130 8.74 8.10 -12.20
N VAL A 131 9.85 7.43 -11.88
CA VAL A 131 11.08 7.42 -12.66
C VAL A 131 11.29 6.02 -13.21
N ASP A 132 11.36 5.88 -14.53
CA ASP A 132 11.46 4.58 -15.20
C ASP A 132 12.87 3.97 -15.07
N GLY A 133 12.94 2.65 -15.02
CA GLY A 133 14.15 1.85 -14.87
C GLY A 133 13.83 0.41 -14.48
N ALA A 134 14.84 -0.47 -14.50
CA ALA A 134 14.64 -1.93 -14.47
C ALA A 134 13.77 -2.46 -13.32
N LEU A 135 13.79 -1.81 -12.15
CA LEU A 135 12.96 -2.23 -11.02
C LEU A 135 11.60 -1.54 -10.99
N SER A 136 11.55 -0.26 -11.35
CA SER A 136 10.33 0.53 -11.37
C SER A 136 9.48 0.30 -12.62
N GLU A 137 10.00 -0.40 -13.64
CA GLU A 137 9.29 -0.69 -14.90
C GLU A 137 7.94 -1.37 -14.65
N ASN A 138 7.86 -2.19 -13.60
CA ASN A 138 6.67 -2.94 -13.20
C ASN A 138 5.68 -2.10 -12.38
N TYR A 139 6.01 -0.87 -12.01
CA TYR A 139 5.10 0.02 -11.29
C TYR A 139 4.23 0.84 -12.23
N PHE A 140 4.66 0.99 -13.48
CA PHE A 140 3.94 1.71 -14.52
C PHE A 140 2.72 0.90 -14.96
N VAL A 141 1.67 1.61 -15.35
CA VAL A 141 0.63 1.02 -16.18
C VAL A 141 1.22 0.85 -17.57
N ARG A 142 1.23 -0.38 -18.08
CA ARG A 142 1.74 -0.73 -19.41
C ARG A 142 0.60 -1.27 -20.25
N GLU A 143 0.79 -1.31 -21.57
CA GLU A 143 -0.14 -1.91 -22.53
C GLU A 143 -0.08 -3.46 -22.42
N VAL A 144 -0.65 -4.00 -21.35
CA VAL A 144 -0.72 -5.44 -21.04
C VAL A 144 -2.13 -5.83 -20.61
N PRO A 145 -2.51 -7.11 -20.66
CA PRO A 145 -3.78 -7.54 -20.06
C PRO A 145 -3.84 -7.20 -18.58
N HIS A 146 -4.94 -6.56 -18.15
CA HIS A 146 -5.13 -6.11 -16.78
C HIS A 146 -6.06 -7.01 -15.99
N GLY A 147 -5.71 -7.31 -14.74
CA GLY A 147 -6.59 -7.98 -13.81
C GLY A 147 -7.70 -7.07 -13.26
N THR A 148 -8.73 -7.68 -12.68
CA THR A 148 -9.82 -6.95 -11.99
C THR A 148 -9.46 -6.72 -10.54
N VAL A 149 -9.79 -5.54 -10.00
CA VAL A 149 -9.68 -5.24 -8.56
C VAL A 149 -11.05 -4.94 -8.00
N ALA A 150 -11.49 -5.71 -7.00
CA ALA A 150 -12.80 -5.59 -6.38
C ALA A 150 -12.71 -5.24 -4.89
N LYS A 151 -13.54 -4.30 -4.44
CA LYS A 151 -13.82 -4.02 -3.02
C LYS A 151 -14.95 -4.94 -2.56
N VAL A 152 -14.66 -5.88 -1.65
CA VAL A 152 -15.57 -6.99 -1.34
C VAL A 152 -15.87 -7.02 0.16
N TRP A 153 -17.15 -7.09 0.49
CA TRP A 153 -17.62 -7.23 1.88
C TRP A 153 -17.81 -8.71 2.24
N TYR A 154 -17.40 -9.08 3.45
CA TYR A 154 -17.47 -10.45 3.97
C TYR A 154 -17.77 -10.46 5.48
N PRO A 155 -18.44 -11.49 6.02
CA PRO A 155 -18.67 -11.61 7.45
C PRO A 155 -17.39 -12.06 8.18
N SER A 156 -17.17 -11.56 9.40
CA SER A 156 -16.12 -12.04 10.30
C SER A 156 -16.69 -12.35 11.68
N PRO A 157 -17.37 -13.50 11.84
CA PRO A 157 -17.93 -13.90 13.12
C PRO A 157 -16.87 -14.02 14.22
N SER A 158 -15.63 -14.37 13.87
CA SER A 158 -14.52 -14.51 14.83
C SER A 158 -14.12 -13.17 15.47
N LEU A 159 -14.38 -12.04 14.79
CA LEU A 159 -14.21 -10.68 15.32
C LEU A 159 -15.53 -10.07 15.85
N GLY A 160 -16.64 -10.79 15.79
CA GLY A 160 -17.96 -10.26 16.12
C GLY A 160 -18.45 -9.19 15.15
N MET A 161 -18.04 -9.25 13.88
CA MET A 161 -18.41 -8.28 12.85
C MET A 161 -19.24 -8.93 11.76
N GLU A 162 -20.45 -8.41 11.52
CA GLU A 162 -21.32 -8.87 10.43
C GLU A 162 -20.73 -8.59 9.04
N ARG A 163 -19.89 -7.55 8.93
CA ARG A 163 -19.24 -7.16 7.68
C ARG A 163 -17.88 -6.54 7.94
N ARG A 164 -16.91 -6.98 7.15
CA ARG A 164 -15.59 -6.40 6.95
C ARG A 164 -15.31 -6.31 5.46
N ARG A 165 -14.32 -5.53 5.05
CA ARG A 165 -13.96 -5.32 3.65
C ARG A 165 -12.52 -5.73 3.37
N MET A 166 -12.33 -6.27 2.18
CA MET A 166 -11.02 -6.56 1.61
C MET A 166 -10.99 -6.13 0.14
N MET A 167 -9.79 -5.93 -0.37
CA MET A 167 -9.54 -5.77 -1.80
C MET A 167 -9.13 -7.13 -2.37
N VAL A 168 -9.69 -7.51 -3.52
CA VAL A 168 -9.34 -8.76 -4.21
C VAL A 168 -8.93 -8.44 -5.64
N TYR A 169 -7.73 -8.84 -6.01
CA TYR A 169 -7.24 -8.86 -7.38
C TYR A 169 -7.48 -10.24 -7.99
N THR A 170 -8.09 -10.29 -9.18
CA THR A 170 -8.17 -11.47 -10.02
C THR A 170 -7.34 -11.24 -11.29
N PRO A 171 -6.54 -12.24 -11.74
CA PRO A 171 -5.64 -12.03 -12.86
C PRO A 171 -6.41 -11.84 -14.17
N ALA A 172 -5.79 -11.20 -15.16
CA ALA A 172 -6.39 -11.01 -16.47
C ALA A 172 -6.89 -12.35 -17.07
N GLY A 173 -8.10 -12.34 -17.64
CA GLY A 173 -8.76 -13.54 -18.16
C GLY A 173 -9.48 -14.38 -17.09
N TYR A 174 -9.53 -13.94 -15.83
CA TYR A 174 -10.29 -14.61 -14.79
C TYR A 174 -11.75 -14.78 -15.20
N GLU A 175 -12.44 -13.70 -15.58
CA GLU A 175 -13.89 -13.64 -15.83
C GLU A 175 -14.36 -14.50 -17.01
N GLU A 176 -13.47 -14.73 -17.99
CA GLU A 176 -13.78 -15.46 -19.22
C GLU A 176 -13.53 -16.97 -19.08
N GLY A 177 -12.83 -17.39 -18.03
CA GLY A 177 -12.32 -18.75 -17.87
C GLY A 177 -12.95 -19.54 -16.73
N THR A 178 -12.73 -20.86 -16.76
CA THR A 178 -13.07 -21.79 -15.68
C THR A 178 -11.85 -22.23 -14.86
N LYS A 179 -10.65 -21.73 -15.20
CA LYS A 179 -9.40 -22.01 -14.48
C LYS A 179 -9.56 -21.63 -13.00
N ARG A 180 -8.99 -22.47 -12.13
CA ARG A 180 -8.79 -22.19 -10.71
C ARG A 180 -7.36 -21.69 -10.50
N TYR A 181 -7.19 -20.79 -9.53
CA TYR A 181 -5.95 -20.06 -9.32
C TYR A 181 -5.40 -20.28 -7.90
N PRO A 182 -4.07 -20.24 -7.71
CA PRO A 182 -3.49 -20.10 -6.39
C PRO A 182 -3.85 -18.75 -5.77
N VAL A 183 -3.71 -18.64 -4.45
CA VAL A 183 -4.10 -17.45 -3.68
C VAL A 183 -2.93 -16.92 -2.88
N LEU A 184 -2.65 -15.62 -3.02
CA LEU A 184 -1.78 -14.87 -2.14
C LEU A 184 -2.62 -13.98 -1.21
N TYR A 185 -2.40 -14.10 0.09
CA TYR A 185 -2.90 -13.14 1.09
C TYR A 185 -1.80 -12.12 1.42
N LEU A 186 -2.03 -10.84 1.09
CA LEU A 186 -1.03 -9.78 1.15
C LEU A 186 -1.44 -8.70 2.18
N LEU A 187 -0.74 -8.66 3.31
CA LEU A 187 -1.13 -7.94 4.52
C LEU A 187 -0.38 -6.61 4.67
N HIS A 188 -1.10 -5.52 4.95
CA HIS A 188 -0.51 -4.19 5.13
C HIS A 188 0.06 -3.98 6.54
N GLY A 189 0.79 -2.88 6.74
CA GLY A 189 1.39 -2.49 8.02
C GLY A 189 0.45 -1.72 8.96
N ALA A 190 0.95 -1.36 10.14
CA ALA A 190 0.20 -0.57 11.10
C ALA A 190 -0.24 0.79 10.50
N GLY A 191 -1.46 1.21 10.81
CA GLY A 191 -2.07 2.44 10.29
C GLY A 191 -2.59 2.36 8.86
N GLY A 192 -2.14 1.38 8.07
CA GLY A 192 -2.69 1.09 6.75
C GLY A 192 -4.09 0.46 6.82
N ASP A 193 -4.59 0.09 5.64
CA ASP A 193 -5.90 -0.53 5.43
C ASP A 193 -5.88 -1.35 4.12
N GLU A 194 -7.02 -1.93 3.74
CA GLU A 194 -7.13 -2.82 2.58
C GLU A 194 -6.74 -2.18 1.24
N ASN A 195 -6.69 -0.85 1.13
CA ASN A 195 -6.27 -0.19 -0.11
C ASN A 195 -4.74 -0.08 -0.25
N ALA A 196 -3.99 -0.19 0.85
CA ALA A 196 -2.59 0.22 0.93
C ALA A 196 -1.68 -0.46 -0.12
N TRP A 197 -1.81 -1.77 -0.31
CA TRP A 197 -1.02 -2.51 -1.30
C TRP A 197 -1.38 -2.16 -2.75
N SER A 198 -2.67 -1.92 -3.04
CA SER A 198 -3.10 -1.53 -4.38
C SER A 198 -2.68 -0.11 -4.76
N GLU A 199 -2.61 0.79 -3.77
CA GLU A 199 -2.25 2.20 -3.96
C GLU A 199 -0.73 2.38 -3.77
N LEU A 200 -0.25 2.46 -2.52
CA LEU A 200 1.15 2.70 -2.18
C LEU A 200 2.08 1.57 -2.65
N GLY A 201 1.60 0.34 -2.55
CA GLY A 201 2.35 -0.85 -2.95
C GLY A 201 2.39 -1.10 -4.45
N ARG A 202 1.58 -0.40 -5.26
CA ARG A 202 1.47 -0.63 -6.71
C ARG A 202 1.27 -2.11 -7.09
N ALA A 203 0.69 -2.89 -6.18
CA ALA A 203 0.65 -4.34 -6.30
C ALA A 203 -0.08 -4.79 -7.58
N VAL A 204 -1.12 -4.06 -7.98
CA VAL A 204 -1.90 -4.32 -9.20
C VAL A 204 -1.03 -4.21 -10.44
N GLN A 205 -0.26 -3.13 -10.57
CA GLN A 205 0.62 -2.94 -11.73
C GLN A 205 1.76 -3.94 -11.73
N ILE A 206 2.34 -4.23 -10.56
CA ILE A 206 3.41 -5.21 -10.42
C ILE A 206 2.92 -6.60 -10.87
N LEU A 207 1.72 -7.01 -10.42
CA LEU A 207 1.11 -8.28 -10.81
C LEU A 207 0.82 -8.35 -12.31
N ASP A 208 0.13 -7.36 -12.86
CA ASP A 208 -0.21 -7.32 -14.30
C ASP A 208 1.05 -7.45 -15.16
N ASN A 209 2.07 -6.64 -14.85
CA ASN A 209 3.31 -6.62 -15.62
C ASN A 209 4.09 -7.94 -15.48
N LEU A 210 4.24 -8.48 -14.27
CA LEU A 210 4.97 -9.73 -14.06
C LEU A 210 4.24 -10.95 -14.66
N ILE A 211 2.91 -10.97 -14.60
CA ILE A 211 2.09 -12.02 -15.22
C ILE A 211 2.20 -11.93 -16.75
N ALA A 212 2.07 -10.74 -17.32
CA ALA A 212 2.20 -10.53 -18.77
C ALA A 212 3.61 -10.88 -19.29
N GLN A 213 4.65 -10.67 -18.47
CA GLN A 213 6.03 -11.09 -18.76
C GLN A 213 6.26 -12.60 -18.60
N GLY A 214 5.29 -13.37 -18.11
CA GLY A 214 5.43 -14.79 -17.80
C GLY A 214 6.36 -15.07 -16.61
N LYS A 215 6.67 -14.07 -15.78
CA LYS A 215 7.57 -14.19 -14.63
C LYS A 215 6.84 -14.66 -13.37
N ALA A 216 5.57 -14.29 -13.21
CA ALA A 216 4.70 -14.70 -12.11
C ALA A 216 3.54 -15.57 -12.61
N GLU A 217 3.15 -16.60 -11.84
CA GLU A 217 1.93 -17.39 -12.11
C GLU A 217 0.70 -16.50 -11.93
N PRO A 218 -0.29 -16.54 -12.84
CA PRO A 218 -1.59 -15.93 -12.61
C PRO A 218 -2.20 -16.39 -11.28
N MET A 219 -2.49 -15.45 -10.38
CA MET A 219 -2.95 -15.74 -9.02
C MET A 219 -4.01 -14.76 -8.55
N ILE A 220 -4.87 -15.20 -7.63
CA ILE A 220 -5.75 -14.31 -6.89
C ILE A 220 -4.95 -13.67 -5.76
N VAL A 221 -5.05 -12.35 -5.59
CA VAL A 221 -4.39 -11.65 -4.47
C VAL A 221 -5.44 -10.99 -3.58
N VAL A 222 -5.45 -11.37 -2.31
CA VAL A 222 -6.39 -10.89 -1.29
C VAL A 222 -5.65 -9.94 -0.36
N MET A 223 -6.11 -8.70 -0.30
CA MET A 223 -5.57 -7.63 0.52
C MET A 223 -6.62 -7.23 1.57
N PRO A 224 -6.69 -7.93 2.72
CA PRO A 224 -7.65 -7.64 3.76
C PRO A 224 -7.24 -6.43 4.61
N ASN A 225 -8.21 -5.85 5.33
CA ASN A 225 -7.91 -4.90 6.39
C ASN A 225 -7.34 -5.65 7.62
N GLY A 226 -6.08 -5.41 7.96
CA GLY A 226 -5.36 -5.97 9.10
C GLY A 226 -5.80 -5.43 10.46
N ASN A 227 -6.58 -4.34 10.50
CA ASN A 227 -7.05 -3.76 11.75
C ASN A 227 -8.33 -4.48 12.22
N GLY A 228 -8.21 -5.41 13.17
CA GLY A 228 -9.32 -6.22 13.68
C GLY A 228 -10.47 -5.43 14.35
N ALA A 229 -10.29 -4.14 14.62
CA ALA A 229 -11.33 -3.24 15.14
C ALA A 229 -12.05 -2.42 14.05
N GLN A 230 -11.66 -2.55 12.77
CA GLN A 230 -12.24 -1.82 11.65
C GLN A 230 -13.00 -2.74 10.69
N GLN A 231 -14.11 -2.23 10.17
CA GLN A 231 -14.86 -2.89 9.10
C GLN A 231 -14.21 -2.67 7.73
N ALA A 232 -13.68 -1.48 7.47
CA ALA A 232 -13.01 -1.10 6.22
C ALA A 232 -12.10 0.11 6.49
N VAL A 233 -11.46 0.66 5.47
CA VAL A 233 -10.80 1.97 5.54
C VAL A 233 -11.76 3.05 6.08
N PRO A 234 -11.30 3.97 6.94
CA PRO A 234 -12.11 5.09 7.44
C PRO A 234 -12.74 5.91 6.31
N GLY A 235 -14.01 6.29 6.49
CA GLY A 235 -14.84 6.96 5.48
C GLY A 235 -15.65 6.01 4.59
N GLU A 236 -15.35 4.70 4.57
CA GLU A 236 -16.04 3.71 3.73
C GLU A 236 -16.89 2.69 4.53
N TYR A 237 -17.24 3.02 5.78
CA TYR A 237 -18.20 2.25 6.60
C TYR A 237 -18.97 3.15 7.59
N PRO A 238 -20.09 2.70 8.18
CA PRO A 238 -20.87 3.56 9.09
C PRO A 238 -20.07 4.08 10.29
N ASN A 239 -20.30 5.36 10.66
CA ASN A 239 -19.65 6.04 11.78
C ASN A 239 -18.11 6.06 11.74
N SER A 240 -17.53 6.11 10.53
CA SER A 240 -16.08 6.03 10.31
C SER A 240 -15.41 7.34 9.87
N MET A 241 -16.09 8.48 10.02
CA MET A 241 -15.55 9.80 9.67
C MET A 241 -14.61 10.33 10.77
N TYR A 242 -13.49 9.65 10.98
CA TYR A 242 -12.44 10.01 11.95
C TYR A 242 -11.06 10.03 11.29
N LYS A 243 -10.10 10.70 11.93
CA LYS A 243 -8.70 10.72 11.47
C LYS A 243 -8.05 9.35 11.70
N PRO A 244 -7.52 8.67 10.66
CA PRO A 244 -6.80 7.41 10.82
C PRO A 244 -5.63 7.53 11.80
N SER A 245 -5.38 6.46 12.57
CA SER A 245 -4.30 6.37 13.55
C SER A 245 -3.30 5.30 13.13
N PHE A 246 -2.02 5.48 13.48
CA PHE A 246 -0.99 4.47 13.28
C PHE A 246 -1.28 3.19 14.09
N MET A 247 -1.65 3.34 15.37
CA MET A 247 -2.08 2.24 16.23
C MET A 247 -3.59 2.29 16.43
N ASN A 248 -4.29 1.25 15.98
CA ASN A 248 -5.73 1.09 16.19
C ASN A 248 -5.99 0.17 17.39
N PRO A 249 -7.18 0.22 18.01
CA PRO A 249 -7.59 -0.82 18.97
C PRO A 249 -7.45 -2.22 18.34
N LYS A 250 -7.11 -3.21 19.16
CA LYS A 250 -6.86 -4.60 18.75
C LYS A 250 -5.66 -4.82 17.80
N THR A 251 -4.74 -3.87 17.70
CA THR A 251 -3.49 -4.05 16.93
C THR A 251 -2.57 -5.06 17.63
N MET A 252 -2.19 -6.12 16.90
CA MET A 252 -1.24 -7.15 17.35
C MET A 252 -1.59 -7.80 18.71
N GLU A 253 -2.88 -7.97 19.07
CA GLU A 253 -3.30 -8.65 20.31
C GLU A 253 -3.89 -10.07 20.13
N GLY A 254 -3.95 -10.58 18.91
CA GLY A 254 -4.18 -11.99 18.58
C GLY A 254 -5.55 -12.24 17.95
N SER A 255 -6.48 -11.28 18.03
CA SER A 255 -7.84 -11.44 17.51
C SER A 255 -7.87 -11.47 15.97
N TYR A 256 -7.00 -10.73 15.30
CA TYR A 256 -6.94 -10.72 13.83
C TYR A 256 -6.45 -12.07 13.29
N GLU A 257 -5.36 -12.61 13.85
CA GLU A 257 -4.79 -13.90 13.46
C GLU A 257 -5.77 -15.04 13.71
N LYS A 258 -6.44 -15.02 14.88
CA LYS A 258 -7.51 -15.96 15.22
C LYS A 258 -8.65 -15.93 14.21
N ALA A 259 -8.98 -14.75 13.69
CA ALA A 259 -10.08 -14.54 12.76
C ALA A 259 -9.70 -14.74 11.28
N PHE A 260 -8.42 -14.94 10.98
CA PHE A 260 -7.95 -15.11 9.61
C PHE A 260 -8.66 -16.23 8.81
N PRO A 261 -9.06 -17.36 9.42
CA PRO A 261 -9.87 -18.36 8.73
C PRO A 261 -11.20 -17.83 8.15
N ASP A 262 -11.81 -16.78 8.71
CA ASP A 262 -13.03 -16.18 8.15
C ASP A 262 -12.76 -15.65 6.72
N ILE A 263 -11.59 -15.04 6.51
CA ILE A 263 -11.15 -14.52 5.20
C ILE A 263 -10.93 -15.67 4.23
N MET A 264 -10.17 -16.70 4.65
CA MET A 264 -9.89 -17.85 3.79
C MET A 264 -11.18 -18.55 3.36
N ASN A 265 -12.07 -18.84 4.31
CA ASN A 265 -13.33 -19.53 4.03
C ASN A 265 -14.22 -18.74 3.05
N PHE A 266 -14.26 -17.40 3.18
CA PHE A 266 -15.00 -16.57 2.24
C PHE A 266 -14.38 -16.62 0.83
N VAL A 267 -13.06 -16.42 0.73
CA VAL A 267 -12.37 -16.39 -0.56
C VAL A 267 -12.51 -17.74 -1.27
N GLU A 268 -12.33 -18.84 -0.55
CA GLU A 268 -12.40 -20.20 -1.10
C GLU A 268 -13.80 -20.64 -1.56
N SER A 269 -14.84 -19.99 -1.04
CA SER A 269 -16.24 -20.27 -1.43
C SER A 269 -16.77 -19.34 -2.52
N HIS A 270 -16.17 -18.16 -2.71
CA HIS A 270 -16.65 -17.14 -3.65
C HIS A 270 -15.76 -16.97 -4.89
N TYR A 271 -14.53 -17.50 -4.86
CA TYR A 271 -13.59 -17.42 -5.98
C TYR A 271 -13.17 -18.81 -6.48
N ARG A 272 -12.69 -18.87 -7.73
CA ARG A 272 -12.13 -20.09 -8.32
C ARG A 272 -10.71 -20.30 -7.83
N THR A 273 -10.58 -20.80 -6.61
CA THR A 273 -9.29 -21.02 -5.94
C THR A 273 -8.88 -22.49 -5.97
N ILE A 274 -7.58 -22.74 -5.82
CA ILE A 274 -6.99 -24.05 -5.50
C ILE A 274 -6.69 -24.06 -4.00
N ASN A 275 -7.34 -24.97 -3.26
CA ASN A 275 -7.46 -24.90 -1.79
C ASN A 275 -6.54 -25.88 -1.06
N ASP A 276 -5.32 -26.07 -1.55
CA ASP A 276 -4.30 -26.85 -0.86
C ASP A 276 -3.14 -25.95 -0.36
N LYS A 277 -2.25 -26.53 0.45
CA LYS A 277 -1.11 -25.82 1.03
C LYS A 277 -0.17 -25.25 -0.04
N ALA A 278 0.04 -26.00 -1.12
CA ALA A 278 0.96 -25.68 -2.21
C ALA A 278 0.49 -24.52 -3.09
N HIS A 279 -0.79 -24.16 -3.04
CA HIS A 279 -1.39 -23.07 -3.80
C HIS A 279 -1.85 -21.90 -2.92
N ARG A 280 -1.37 -21.83 -1.66
CA ARG A 280 -1.60 -20.70 -0.77
C ARG A 280 -0.29 -20.06 -0.33
N ALA A 281 -0.24 -18.75 -0.48
CA ALA A 281 0.84 -17.89 0.00
C ALA A 281 0.31 -16.85 0.97
N ILE A 282 1.11 -16.46 1.95
CA ILE A 282 0.84 -15.34 2.85
C ILE A 282 2.07 -14.47 2.97
N ALA A 283 1.92 -13.16 2.83
CA ALA A 283 2.99 -12.22 3.11
C ALA A 283 2.45 -10.90 3.62
N GLY A 284 3.32 -10.12 4.26
CA GLY A 284 2.96 -8.78 4.66
C GLY A 284 4.12 -7.95 5.14
N LEU A 285 3.87 -6.65 5.22
CA LEU A 285 4.85 -5.65 5.64
C LEU A 285 4.64 -5.23 7.10
N SER A 286 5.72 -5.04 7.88
CA SER A 286 5.64 -4.51 9.25
C SER A 286 4.70 -5.35 10.15
N MET A 287 3.61 -4.76 10.64
CA MET A 287 2.49 -5.45 11.30
C MET A 287 1.91 -6.59 10.45
N GLY A 288 1.79 -6.42 9.13
CA GLY A 288 1.38 -7.49 8.22
C GLY A 288 2.40 -8.63 8.14
N GLY A 289 3.69 -8.33 8.34
CA GLY A 289 4.74 -9.35 8.48
C GLY A 289 4.62 -10.10 9.81
N PHE A 290 4.30 -9.39 10.90
CA PHE A 290 3.94 -9.99 12.18
C PHE A 290 2.73 -10.92 12.04
N HIS A 291 1.66 -10.48 11.40
CA HIS A 291 0.49 -11.30 11.13
C HIS A 291 0.84 -12.52 10.27
N SER A 292 1.66 -12.36 9.22
CA SER A 292 2.08 -13.47 8.35
C SER A 292 2.86 -14.54 9.11
N LEU A 293 3.78 -14.12 10.01
CA LEU A 293 4.52 -15.02 10.90
C LEU A 293 3.56 -15.82 11.78
N TYR A 294 2.70 -15.15 12.55
CA TYR A 294 1.86 -15.85 13.53
C TYR A 294 0.71 -16.62 12.88
N ILE A 295 0.11 -16.14 11.80
CA ILE A 295 -0.91 -16.90 11.07
C ILE A 295 -0.29 -18.19 10.53
N SER A 296 0.83 -18.10 9.81
CA SER A 296 1.44 -19.30 9.21
C SER A 296 1.95 -20.30 10.26
N ALA A 297 2.46 -19.83 11.40
CA ALA A 297 2.90 -20.68 12.51
C ALA A 297 1.72 -21.35 13.26
N ASN A 298 0.57 -20.67 13.40
CA ASN A 298 -0.63 -21.26 14.02
C ASN A 298 -1.41 -22.18 13.05
N TYR A 299 -1.17 -22.08 11.75
CA TYR A 299 -1.81 -22.88 10.70
C TYR A 299 -0.76 -23.55 9.80
N PRO A 300 0.07 -24.46 10.34
CA PRO A 300 1.26 -25.00 9.66
C PRO A 300 0.94 -25.82 8.39
N ASP A 301 -0.31 -26.25 8.21
CA ASP A 301 -0.78 -27.02 7.06
C ASP A 301 -1.41 -26.16 5.95
N LYS A 302 -1.45 -24.82 6.10
CA LYS A 302 -2.20 -23.93 5.19
C LYS A 302 -1.36 -23.21 4.15
N PHE A 303 -0.10 -22.89 4.42
CA PHE A 303 0.73 -22.08 3.52
C PHE A 303 2.06 -22.75 3.22
N ASP A 304 2.39 -22.89 1.94
CA ASP A 304 3.73 -23.29 1.49
C ASP A 304 4.65 -22.10 1.24
N TYR A 305 4.10 -20.90 1.07
CA TYR A 305 4.86 -19.69 0.78
C TYR A 305 4.57 -18.63 1.83
N VAL A 306 5.60 -18.23 2.59
CA VAL A 306 5.51 -17.25 3.67
C VAL A 306 6.49 -16.12 3.41
N GLY A 307 6.01 -14.87 3.35
CA GLY A 307 6.84 -13.67 3.15
C GLY A 307 6.77 -12.71 4.33
N LEU A 308 7.92 -12.41 4.93
CA LEU A 308 8.06 -11.48 6.05
C LEU A 308 8.81 -10.23 5.58
N PHE A 309 8.09 -9.15 5.28
CA PHE A 309 8.67 -7.90 4.78
C PHE A 309 8.80 -6.90 5.94
N SER A 310 10.03 -6.51 6.31
CA SER A 310 10.32 -5.63 7.44
C SER A 310 9.47 -5.99 8.68
N ALA A 311 9.40 -7.27 9.05
CA ALA A 311 8.36 -7.75 9.95
C ALA A 311 8.54 -7.17 11.37
N ALA A 312 7.43 -6.79 12.00
CA ALA A 312 7.37 -6.28 13.37
C ALA A 312 7.49 -7.41 14.40
N ILE A 313 8.60 -8.14 14.36
CA ILE A 313 8.83 -9.30 15.23
C ILE A 313 8.90 -8.83 16.69
N ASN A 314 8.34 -9.63 17.61
CA ASN A 314 8.29 -9.36 19.05
C ASN A 314 7.56 -8.04 19.43
N ARG A 315 6.53 -7.66 18.65
CA ARG A 315 5.69 -6.47 18.89
C ARG A 315 4.28 -6.82 19.36
N GLU A 316 4.11 -7.99 19.97
CA GLU A 316 2.82 -8.41 20.49
C GLU A 316 2.28 -7.45 21.56
N SER A 317 0.99 -7.14 21.43
CA SER A 317 0.23 -6.40 22.43
C SER A 317 -0.42 -7.38 23.41
N LYS A 318 -0.65 -6.90 24.64
CA LYS A 318 -1.45 -7.64 25.63
C LYS A 318 -2.91 -7.71 25.19
N GLY A 319 -3.55 -8.83 25.46
CA GLY A 319 -4.95 -9.09 25.13
C GLY A 319 -5.41 -10.49 25.53
N GLU A 320 -6.69 -10.77 25.33
CA GLU A 320 -7.28 -12.07 25.64
C GLU A 320 -6.77 -13.19 24.72
N ASN A 321 -6.29 -12.82 23.52
CA ASN A 321 -5.83 -13.77 22.49
C ASN A 321 -4.31 -13.97 22.47
N THR A 322 -3.60 -13.57 23.53
CA THR A 322 -2.12 -13.69 23.61
C THR A 322 -1.58 -15.13 23.48
N TYR A 323 -2.41 -16.16 23.67
CA TYR A 323 -2.04 -17.56 23.41
C TYR A 323 -1.65 -17.81 21.94
N ILE A 324 -2.12 -16.98 21.00
CA ILE A 324 -1.72 -17.00 19.58
C ILE A 324 -0.21 -16.82 19.42
N TYR A 325 0.43 -16.06 20.33
CA TYR A 325 1.86 -15.71 20.22
C TYR A 325 2.77 -16.59 21.08
N LYS A 326 2.20 -17.31 22.06
CA LYS A 326 2.96 -18.22 22.93
C LYS A 326 3.53 -19.40 22.14
N ASN A 327 4.61 -19.96 22.67
CA ASN A 327 5.28 -21.16 22.17
C ASN A 327 5.65 -21.06 20.68
N LEU A 328 6.15 -19.90 20.23
CA LEU A 328 6.50 -19.69 18.83
C LEU A 328 7.50 -20.74 18.32
N GLU A 329 8.51 -21.13 19.11
CA GLU A 329 9.47 -22.15 18.70
C GLU A 329 8.83 -23.53 18.42
N GLU A 330 7.87 -23.96 19.24
CA GLU A 330 7.13 -25.22 19.03
C GLU A 330 6.26 -25.15 17.77
N LYS A 331 5.63 -24.00 17.54
CA LYS A 331 4.82 -23.74 16.34
C LYS A 331 5.67 -23.73 15.08
N LEU A 332 6.83 -23.07 15.12
CA LEU A 332 7.80 -23.09 14.02
C LEU A 332 8.33 -24.51 13.77
N ALA A 333 8.62 -25.29 14.82
CA ALA A 333 9.01 -26.69 14.65
C ALA A 333 7.95 -27.50 13.91
N THR A 334 6.68 -27.32 14.25
CA THR A 334 5.55 -27.95 13.54
C THR A 334 5.45 -27.47 12.09
N GLN A 335 5.58 -26.15 11.87
CA GLN A 335 5.52 -25.55 10.54
C GLN A 335 6.65 -26.05 9.64
N PHE A 336 7.90 -26.03 10.10
CA PHE A 336 9.05 -26.47 9.31
C PHE A 336 9.11 -28.00 9.15
N ALA A 337 8.54 -28.77 10.09
CA ALA A 337 8.29 -30.20 9.88
C ALA A 337 7.28 -30.46 8.75
N ALA A 338 6.33 -29.54 8.53
CA ALA A 338 5.43 -29.56 7.37
C ALA A 338 6.12 -29.07 6.07
N ALA A 339 7.40 -28.69 6.12
CA ALA A 339 8.24 -28.32 4.98
C ALA A 339 7.62 -27.27 4.04
N PRO A 340 7.47 -26.00 4.47
CA PRO A 340 7.05 -24.91 3.59
C PRO A 340 8.03 -24.81 2.41
N LYS A 341 7.50 -24.55 1.21
CA LYS A 341 8.29 -24.43 -0.03
C LYS A 341 9.19 -23.20 -0.02
N LEU A 342 8.70 -22.09 0.49
CA LEU A 342 9.44 -20.83 0.56
C LEU A 342 9.10 -20.09 1.86
N TYR A 343 10.13 -19.83 2.65
CA TYR A 343 10.07 -18.90 3.77
C TYR A 343 11.00 -17.74 3.43
N PHE A 344 10.47 -16.55 3.17
CA PHE A 344 11.21 -15.41 2.64
C PHE A 344 11.21 -14.27 3.65
N ILE A 345 12.38 -13.75 3.99
CA ILE A 345 12.55 -12.64 4.93
C ILE A 345 13.25 -11.51 4.19
N ALA A 346 12.67 -10.31 4.20
CA ALA A 346 13.30 -9.15 3.59
C ALA A 346 13.22 -7.90 4.44
N ILE A 347 14.31 -7.14 4.54
CA ILE A 347 14.36 -5.94 5.39
C ILE A 347 15.42 -4.93 4.90
N GLY A 348 15.16 -3.64 5.16
CA GLY A 348 16.13 -2.58 4.88
C GLY A 348 17.19 -2.50 5.97
N ASN A 349 18.44 -2.22 5.60
CA ASN A 349 19.56 -2.18 6.56
C ASN A 349 19.51 -1.00 7.55
N ALA A 350 18.68 0.01 7.29
CA ALA A 350 18.42 1.14 8.19
C ALA A 350 17.02 1.06 8.84
N ASP A 351 16.33 -0.07 8.72
CA ASP A 351 15.01 -0.28 9.33
C ASP A 351 15.14 -0.40 10.85
N PHE A 352 14.26 0.25 11.62
CA PHE A 352 14.28 0.17 13.08
C PHE A 352 13.91 -1.22 13.61
N LEU A 353 13.36 -2.10 12.75
CA LEU A 353 13.08 -3.52 13.03
C LEU A 353 14.22 -4.46 12.59
N TYR A 354 15.34 -3.91 12.10
CA TYR A 354 16.44 -4.70 11.54
C TYR A 354 16.95 -5.75 12.53
N GLN A 355 17.23 -5.33 13.77
CA GLN A 355 17.77 -6.21 14.80
C GLN A 355 16.79 -7.33 15.20
N ASP A 356 15.49 -7.02 15.31
CA ASP A 356 14.44 -8.01 15.61
C ASP A 356 14.41 -9.12 14.51
N ASN A 357 14.63 -8.74 13.24
CA ASN A 357 14.68 -9.69 12.12
C ASN A 357 16.01 -10.47 12.07
N VAL A 358 17.13 -9.87 12.47
CA VAL A 358 18.42 -10.59 12.65
C VAL A 358 18.26 -11.69 13.69
N GLU A 359 17.67 -11.37 14.84
CA GLU A 359 17.48 -12.34 15.94
C GLU A 359 16.54 -13.48 15.54
N PHE A 360 15.47 -13.17 14.80
CA PHE A 360 14.59 -14.20 14.26
C PHE A 360 15.29 -15.11 13.25
N ARG A 361 16.11 -14.56 12.34
CA ARG A 361 16.92 -15.38 11.43
C ARG A 361 17.90 -16.28 12.16
N GLN A 362 18.56 -15.77 13.21
CA GLN A 362 19.42 -16.58 14.07
C GLN A 362 18.64 -17.71 14.77
N LEU A 363 17.39 -17.48 15.16
CA LEU A 363 16.53 -18.54 15.68
C LEU A 363 16.29 -19.63 14.64
N LEU A 364 15.96 -19.26 13.40
CA LEU A 364 15.79 -20.22 12.30
C LEU A 364 17.08 -21.00 12.02
N ASP A 365 18.23 -20.31 11.99
CA ASP A 365 19.55 -20.91 11.76
C ASP A 365 19.90 -21.96 12.82
N ARG A 366 19.65 -21.67 14.11
CA ARG A 366 19.92 -22.59 15.23
C ARG A 366 19.15 -23.90 15.11
N HIS A 367 17.94 -23.86 14.55
CA HIS A 367 17.10 -25.04 14.35
C HIS A 367 17.26 -25.67 12.95
N GLY A 368 18.11 -25.09 12.09
CA GLY A 368 18.33 -25.57 10.73
C GLY A 368 17.17 -25.33 9.76
N TYR A 369 16.23 -24.44 10.12
CA TYR A 369 15.08 -24.08 9.30
C TYR A 369 15.51 -23.26 8.07
N LYS A 370 15.07 -23.67 6.88
CA LYS A 370 15.48 -23.04 5.62
C LYS A 370 14.62 -21.82 5.32
N TYR A 371 15.29 -20.71 5.02
CA TYR A 371 14.66 -19.48 4.55
C TYR A 371 15.54 -18.82 3.48
N GLU A 372 14.93 -17.97 2.66
CA GLU A 372 15.60 -17.02 1.79
C GLU A 372 15.63 -15.64 2.45
N TYR A 373 16.73 -14.90 2.27
CA TYR A 373 16.92 -13.57 2.83
C TYR A 373 17.26 -12.55 1.76
N ALA A 374 16.61 -11.39 1.80
CA ALA A 374 16.92 -10.24 0.97
C ALA A 374 17.10 -8.98 1.83
N GLU A 375 18.25 -8.34 1.72
CA GLU A 375 18.52 -7.07 2.38
C GLU A 375 18.60 -5.95 1.35
N THR A 376 18.00 -4.80 1.65
CA THR A 376 18.08 -3.61 0.79
C THR A 376 18.61 -2.40 1.55
N ASP A 377 18.99 -1.37 0.80
CA ASP A 377 19.23 -0.03 1.33
C ASP A 377 17.94 0.60 1.89
N GLY A 378 18.09 1.61 2.75
CA GLY A 378 16.97 2.36 3.30
C GLY A 378 16.32 1.67 4.49
N GLY A 379 15.17 2.19 4.91
CA GLY A 379 14.51 1.80 6.16
C GLY A 379 13.12 1.21 5.96
N HIS A 380 12.22 1.63 6.85
CA HIS A 380 10.84 1.15 6.95
C HIS A 380 9.90 1.89 5.99
N GLU A 381 10.08 1.67 4.68
CA GLU A 381 9.47 2.49 3.63
C GLU A 381 8.87 1.67 2.48
N TRP A 382 7.81 2.21 1.86
CA TRP A 382 7.10 1.56 0.75
C TRP A 382 7.96 1.22 -0.46
N ARG A 383 9.02 2.00 -0.72
CA ARG A 383 10.02 1.69 -1.75
C ARG A 383 10.58 0.28 -1.57
N ASN A 384 10.92 -0.10 -0.34
CA ASN A 384 11.47 -1.42 -0.06
C ASN A 384 10.39 -2.51 -0.20
N TRP A 385 9.18 -2.28 0.28
CA TRP A 385 8.10 -3.27 0.14
C TRP A 385 7.68 -3.52 -1.32
N ARG A 386 7.76 -2.51 -2.20
CA ARG A 386 7.60 -2.69 -3.65
C ARG A 386 8.71 -3.55 -4.26
N LYS A 387 9.97 -3.30 -3.89
CA LYS A 387 11.11 -4.15 -4.30
C LYS A 387 10.91 -5.60 -3.87
N TYR A 388 10.49 -5.83 -2.62
CA TYR A 388 10.27 -7.17 -2.09
C TYR A 388 9.16 -7.89 -2.82
N LEU A 389 8.01 -7.23 -3.04
CA LEU A 389 6.90 -7.80 -3.78
C LEU A 389 7.33 -8.17 -5.22
N ASN A 390 8.04 -7.26 -5.91
CA ASN A 390 8.52 -7.46 -7.27
C ASN A 390 9.51 -8.65 -7.40
N ASN A 391 10.35 -8.88 -6.38
CA ASN A 391 11.29 -9.99 -6.35
C ASN A 391 10.64 -11.31 -5.88
N TRP A 392 9.64 -11.22 -5.00
CA TRP A 392 9.05 -12.38 -4.36
C TRP A 392 7.95 -13.03 -5.21
N LEU A 393 7.11 -12.26 -5.90
CA LEU A 393 6.03 -12.79 -6.76
C LEU A 393 6.52 -13.81 -7.80
N PRO A 394 7.65 -13.62 -8.50
CA PRO A 394 8.18 -14.62 -9.42
C PRO A 394 8.62 -15.94 -8.78
N LYS A 395 8.65 -16.06 -7.45
CA LYS A 395 9.05 -17.29 -6.74
C LYS A 395 7.85 -18.12 -6.29
N LEU A 396 6.64 -17.60 -6.40
CA LEU A 396 5.44 -18.26 -5.89
C LEU A 396 4.94 -19.36 -6.82
N PHE A 397 4.41 -20.43 -6.21
CA PHE A 397 3.68 -21.52 -6.88
C PHE A 397 4.51 -22.25 -7.95
N LYS A 398 5.79 -22.53 -7.65
CA LYS A 398 6.76 -23.19 -8.53
C LYS A 398 7.29 -24.50 -7.97
#